data_AF-A0A7S3U861-F1
#
_entry.id   AF-A0A7S3U861-F1
#
_cell.length_a   1.000
_cell.length_b   1.000
_cell.length_c   1.000
_cell.angle_alpha   90.00
_cell.angle_beta   90.00
_cell.angle_gamma   90.00
#
_symmetry.space_group_name_H-M   'P 1'
#
loop_
_entity.id
_entity.type
_entity.pdbx_description
1 polymer ?
#
loop_
_entity_poly.entity_id
_entity_poly.type
_entity_poly.pdbx_seq_one_letter_code
_entity_poly.pdbx_strand_id
1 'polypeptide(L)'
;EAPAAAKVNKPEDDASDEPAAPAEPPAEPVDKEKRIKQIRKKLAQIEKLKEKDRSELDPEALSKVNAEAELMAEIAALEGGRDYKPGSAPAAAKAASAPAAKASAPAASPADEKDPHAAARAQALEPAGGDLGLLIDDETEKRFKALQKKLRDIGKLRQQETLDKLQKDKL
;
A
#
# COMPACT_ATOMS: atom_id res chain seq x y z
N GLU A 1 -41.92 41.93 15.38
CA GLU A 1 -41.45 42.70 16.55
C GLU A 1 -40.24 42.01 17.16
N ALA A 2 -39.13 42.74 17.24
CA ALA A 2 -37.96 42.41 18.06
C ALA A 2 -38.16 42.98 19.48
N PRO A 3 -37.45 42.47 20.50
CA PRO A 3 -36.23 43.16 20.96
C PRO A 3 -35.11 42.17 21.39
N ALA A 4 -33.85 42.38 20.97
CA ALA A 4 -32.81 43.17 21.63
C ALA A 4 -32.23 42.58 22.93
N ALA A 5 -31.01 42.04 22.85
CA ALA A 5 -30.06 42.02 23.97
C ALA A 5 -28.62 42.03 23.43
N ALA A 6 -28.04 43.22 23.40
CA ALA A 6 -26.62 43.44 23.18
C ALA A 6 -25.84 43.15 24.48
N LYS A 7 -24.69 42.48 24.37
CA LYS A 7 -23.61 42.64 25.34
C LYS A 7 -22.27 42.59 24.63
N VAL A 8 -21.79 43.79 24.37
CA VAL A 8 -20.40 44.18 24.11
C VAL A 8 -19.60 43.93 25.40
N ASN A 9 -18.43 43.29 25.28
CA ASN A 9 -17.28 43.58 26.13
C ASN A 9 -15.98 43.30 25.36
N LYS A 10 -15.23 44.38 25.21
CA LYS A 10 -13.88 44.62 24.67
C LYS A 10 -13.47 45.95 25.36
N PRO A 11 -12.20 46.34 25.62
CA PRO A 11 -10.88 45.81 25.24
C PRO A 11 -9.84 45.85 26.42
N GLU A 12 -8.54 45.74 26.05
CA GLU A 12 -7.33 46.32 26.71
C GLU A 12 -6.78 45.53 27.92
N ASP A 13 -5.49 45.37 28.18
CA ASP A 13 -4.23 45.74 27.53
C ASP A 13 -3.09 45.01 28.28
N ASP A 14 -1.89 45.02 27.69
CA ASP A 14 -0.60 45.10 28.39
C ASP A 14 -0.17 43.98 29.36
N ALA A 15 0.79 43.15 28.92
CA ALA A 15 2.14 43.14 29.49
C ALA A 15 2.92 41.90 29.04
N SER A 16 3.97 42.15 28.26
CA SER A 16 5.28 41.51 28.30
C SER A 16 5.35 40.01 28.64
N ASP A 17 5.59 39.19 27.62
CA ASP A 17 6.44 38.02 27.79
C ASP A 17 7.46 37.97 26.64
N GLU A 18 8.73 38.11 27.01
CA GLU A 18 9.89 38.02 26.16
C GLU A 18 9.90 36.71 25.34
N PRO A 19 10.52 36.70 24.14
CA PRO A 19 10.71 35.50 23.36
C PRO A 19 11.78 34.61 24.01
N ALA A 20 11.40 33.88 25.06
CA ALA A 20 12.18 32.77 25.58
C ALA A 20 12.12 31.64 24.54
N ALA A 21 13.09 31.65 23.64
CA ALA A 21 13.40 30.54 22.75
C ALA A 21 13.37 29.23 23.57
N PRO A 22 12.45 28.29 23.29
CA PRO A 22 12.64 26.94 23.79
C PRO A 22 13.77 26.35 22.98
N ALA A 23 14.97 26.39 23.54
CA ALA A 23 15.99 25.40 23.26
C ALA A 23 15.38 24.03 23.64
N GLU A 24 14.65 23.42 22.71
CA GLU A 24 14.09 22.08 22.89
C GLU A 24 15.24 21.08 23.01
N PRO A 25 15.33 20.33 24.12
CA PRO A 25 16.24 19.19 24.21
C PRO A 25 15.79 18.11 23.21
N PRO A 26 16.72 17.33 22.62
CA PRO A 26 16.43 16.38 21.55
C PRO A 26 15.49 15.26 22.03
N ALA A 27 14.19 15.38 21.73
CA ALA A 27 13.16 14.37 21.96
C ALA A 27 13.25 13.26 20.90
N GLU A 28 14.33 12.49 20.92
CA GLU A 28 14.74 11.62 19.80
C GLU A 28 14.78 10.13 20.16
N PRO A 29 13.67 9.53 20.64
CA PRO A 29 13.17 8.33 19.94
C PRO A 29 11.65 8.07 20.04
N VAL A 30 10.98 8.61 21.05
CA VAL A 30 9.59 8.23 21.41
C VAL A 30 8.59 8.74 20.38
N ASP A 31 8.85 9.89 19.78
CA ASP A 31 7.95 10.47 18.79
C ASP A 31 8.09 9.80 17.42
N LYS A 32 9.26 9.21 17.11
CA LYS A 32 9.48 8.41 15.90
C LYS A 32 8.61 7.15 15.92
N GLU A 33 8.57 6.43 17.04
CA GLU A 33 7.72 5.23 17.18
C GLU A 33 6.22 5.55 17.10
N LYS A 34 5.78 6.64 17.74
CA LYS A 34 4.39 7.09 17.65
C LYS A 34 4.04 7.46 16.22
N ARG A 35 4.94 8.12 15.50
CA ARG A 35 4.78 8.49 14.09
C ARG A 35 4.66 7.24 13.21
N ILE A 36 5.56 6.26 13.38
CA ILE A 36 5.49 4.98 12.67
C ILE A 36 4.13 4.28 12.94
N LYS A 37 3.67 4.23 14.19
CA LYS A 37 2.35 3.65 14.53
C LYS A 37 1.20 4.38 13.85
N GLN A 38 1.24 5.72 13.78
CA GLN A 38 0.23 6.52 13.08
C GLN A 38 0.24 6.26 11.57
N ILE A 39 1.42 6.17 10.95
CA ILE A 39 1.54 5.91 9.51
C ILE A 39 1.08 4.50 9.17
N ARG A 40 1.45 3.48 9.98
CA ARG A 40 0.95 2.11 9.82
C ARG A 40 -0.58 2.04 9.90
N LYS A 41 -1.21 2.83 10.78
CA LYS A 41 -2.68 2.95 10.82
C LYS A 41 -3.26 3.55 9.53
N LYS A 42 -2.62 4.57 8.96
CA LYS A 42 -3.02 5.16 7.67
C LYS A 42 -2.89 4.14 6.53
N LEU A 43 -1.81 3.36 6.49
CA LEU A 43 -1.63 2.29 5.50
C LEU A 43 -2.73 1.23 5.60
N ALA A 44 -3.06 0.76 6.81
CA ALA A 44 -4.15 -0.19 7.00
C ALA A 44 -5.52 0.36 6.55
N GLN A 45 -5.75 1.67 6.67
CA GLN A 45 -6.95 2.31 6.13
C GLN A 45 -6.92 2.34 4.60
N ILE A 46 -5.76 2.64 4.00
CA ILE A 46 -5.57 2.64 2.55
C ILE A 46 -5.75 1.23 1.97
N GLU A 47 -5.26 0.18 2.62
CA GLU A 47 -5.48 -1.21 2.20
C GLU A 47 -6.97 -1.54 2.12
N LYS A 48 -7.76 -1.14 3.12
CA LYS A 48 -9.23 -1.29 3.09
C LYS A 48 -9.90 -0.49 1.97
N LEU A 49 -9.30 0.64 1.57
CA LEU A 49 -9.78 1.39 0.41
C LEU A 49 -9.40 0.70 -0.91
N LYS A 50 -8.26 0.02 -0.96
CA LYS A 50 -7.78 -0.76 -2.12
C LYS A 50 -8.51 -2.08 -2.33
N GLU A 51 -9.12 -2.63 -1.27
CA GLU A 51 -10.03 -3.78 -1.39
C GLU A 51 -11.33 -3.41 -2.14
N LYS A 52 -11.70 -2.12 -2.17
CA LYS A 52 -12.81 -1.62 -2.99
C LYS A 52 -12.33 -1.33 -4.40
N ASP A 53 -13.23 -1.44 -5.36
CA ASP A 53 -12.92 -1.09 -6.74
C ASP A 53 -12.54 0.38 -6.85
N ARG A 54 -11.47 0.65 -7.63
CA ARG A 54 -10.93 2.02 -7.79
C ARG A 54 -11.94 3.00 -8.37
N SER A 55 -12.93 2.48 -9.10
CA SER A 55 -14.04 3.22 -9.70
C SER A 55 -15.09 3.69 -8.68
N GLU A 56 -15.14 3.08 -7.49
CA GLU A 56 -16.07 3.41 -6.41
C GLU A 56 -15.45 4.31 -5.34
N LEU A 57 -14.17 4.66 -5.49
CA LEU A 57 -13.46 5.52 -4.55
C LEU A 57 -13.68 7.00 -4.89
N ASP A 58 -14.04 7.77 -3.87
CA ASP A 58 -14.06 9.22 -3.94
C ASP A 58 -12.68 9.80 -4.30
N PRO A 59 -12.60 10.97 -4.95
CA PRO A 59 -11.33 11.60 -5.33
C PRO A 59 -10.39 11.83 -4.13
N GLU A 60 -10.95 12.09 -2.96
CA GLU A 60 -10.18 12.22 -1.72
C GLU A 60 -9.57 10.87 -1.26
N ALA A 61 -10.32 9.78 -1.41
CA ALA A 61 -9.85 8.45 -1.08
C ALA A 61 -8.75 7.99 -2.05
N LEU A 62 -8.91 8.27 -3.34
CA LEU A 62 -7.87 8.08 -4.37
C LEU A 62 -6.58 8.84 -4.05
N SER A 63 -6.68 10.08 -3.57
CA SER A 63 -5.51 10.84 -3.13
C SER A 63 -4.76 10.17 -1.98
N LYS A 64 -5.48 9.55 -1.03
CA LYS A 64 -4.87 8.80 0.07
C LYS A 64 -4.19 7.53 -0.42
N VAL A 65 -4.80 6.80 -1.36
CA VAL A 65 -4.20 5.63 -2.01
C VAL A 65 -2.92 6.02 -2.76
N ASN A 66 -2.91 7.14 -3.47
CA ASN A 66 -1.72 7.61 -4.17
C ASN A 66 -0.58 8.01 -3.20
N ALA A 67 -0.92 8.52 -2.01
CA ALA A 67 0.04 8.86 -0.96
C ALA A 67 0.59 7.61 -0.21
N GLU A 68 0.12 6.40 -0.51
CA GLU A 68 0.59 5.15 0.10
C GLU A 68 2.11 4.97 -0.03
N ALA A 69 2.66 5.22 -1.22
CA ALA A 69 4.08 5.09 -1.49
C ALA A 69 4.93 6.07 -0.66
N GLU A 70 4.43 7.29 -0.46
CA GLU A 70 5.09 8.30 0.37
C GLU A 70 5.10 7.89 1.85
N LEU A 71 3.97 7.36 2.34
CA LEU A 71 3.85 6.86 3.71
C LEU A 71 4.75 5.65 3.98
N MET A 72 4.92 4.74 3.00
CA MET A 72 5.88 3.64 3.11
C MET A 72 7.33 4.15 3.14
N ALA A 73 7.66 5.15 2.31
CA ALA A 73 8.98 5.77 2.33
C ALA A 73 9.27 6.50 3.67
N GLU A 74 8.26 7.14 4.26
CA GLU A 74 8.37 7.78 5.59
C GLU A 74 8.67 6.75 6.68
N ILE A 75 7.98 5.60 6.69
CA ILE A 75 8.29 4.51 7.64
C ILE A 75 9.73 4.02 7.45
N ALA A 76 10.14 3.73 6.21
CA ALA A 76 11.49 3.23 5.93
C ALA A 76 12.59 4.23 6.35
N ALA A 77 12.36 5.53 6.18
CA ALA A 77 13.26 6.58 6.64
C ALA A 77 13.34 6.63 8.18
N LEU A 78 12.18 6.62 8.85
CA LEU A 78 12.10 6.66 10.32
C LEU A 78 12.70 5.40 10.97
N GLU A 79 12.48 4.22 10.37
CA GLU A 79 13.08 2.95 10.82
C GLU A 79 14.59 2.92 10.57
N GLY A 80 15.06 3.56 9.49
CA GLY A 80 16.48 3.75 9.19
C GLY A 80 17.16 4.86 9.99
N GLY A 81 16.46 5.48 10.95
CA GLY A 81 17.00 6.55 11.79
C GLY A 81 17.23 7.88 11.06
N ARG A 82 16.62 8.08 9.88
CA ARG A 82 16.71 9.33 9.10
C ARG A 82 15.46 10.18 9.34
N ASP A 83 15.66 11.50 9.38
CA ASP A 83 14.54 12.43 9.48
C ASP A 83 13.81 12.51 8.12
N TYR A 84 12.54 12.11 8.12
CA TYR A 84 11.69 12.25 6.96
C TYR A 84 11.21 13.70 6.84
N LYS A 85 11.59 14.38 5.75
CA LYS A 85 11.11 15.73 5.44
C LYS A 85 9.93 15.63 4.47
N PRO A 86 8.68 15.90 4.91
CA PRO A 86 7.52 15.86 4.02
C PRO A 86 7.70 16.88 2.90
N GLY A 87 7.56 16.42 1.64
CA GLY A 87 7.86 17.22 0.44
C GLY A 87 9.26 17.01 -0.14
N SER A 88 10.12 16.21 0.51
CA SER A 88 11.40 15.74 -0.05
C SER A 88 11.26 14.33 -0.66
N ALA A 89 10.17 14.07 -1.38
CA ALA A 89 10.18 12.96 -2.32
C ALA A 89 11.15 13.32 -3.46
N PRO A 90 12.04 12.42 -3.90
CA PRO A 90 12.82 12.65 -5.10
C PRO A 90 11.85 12.87 -6.25
N ALA A 91 11.98 14.02 -6.92
CA ALA A 91 11.25 14.40 -8.12
C ALA A 91 11.64 13.53 -9.34
N ALA A 92 11.69 12.20 -9.18
CA ALA A 92 12.17 11.24 -10.15
C ALA A 92 11.06 10.24 -10.52
N ALA A 93 9.91 10.74 -10.99
CA ALA A 93 8.97 9.92 -11.79
C ALA A 93 7.96 10.74 -12.62
N LYS A 94 8.20 12.04 -12.85
CA LYS A 94 7.36 12.85 -13.76
C LYS A 94 8.04 13.01 -15.12
N ALA A 95 8.16 11.91 -15.85
CA ALA A 95 8.44 11.92 -17.29
C ALA A 95 8.17 10.54 -17.93
N ALA A 96 6.90 10.17 -18.10
CA ALA A 96 6.46 9.23 -19.14
C ALA A 96 4.93 9.09 -19.15
N SER A 97 4.22 10.17 -19.51
CA SER A 97 2.94 10.04 -20.20
C SER A 97 3.19 10.32 -21.68
N ALA A 98 2.82 9.34 -22.51
CA ALA A 98 2.97 9.22 -23.95
C ALA A 98 2.38 10.40 -24.76
N PRO A 99 2.60 10.42 -26.10
CA PRO A 99 1.55 9.82 -26.95
C PRO A 99 2.03 9.11 -28.24
N ALA A 100 1.25 8.08 -28.61
CA ALA A 100 0.85 7.70 -29.97
C ALA A 100 1.88 7.34 -31.06
N ALA A 101 1.96 6.05 -31.40
CA ALA A 101 1.95 5.51 -32.76
C ALA A 101 1.70 3.98 -32.66
N LYS A 102 0.52 3.47 -33.01
CA LYS A 102 0.11 3.02 -34.35
C LYS A 102 0.90 1.80 -34.86
N ALA A 103 0.15 0.72 -35.06
CA ALA A 103 0.42 -0.45 -35.91
C ALA A 103 1.51 -1.43 -35.45
N SER A 104 1.10 -2.63 -35.03
CA SER A 104 1.05 -3.80 -35.91
C SER A 104 0.99 -5.08 -35.08
N ALA A 105 -0.01 -5.90 -35.37
CA ALA A 105 0.10 -7.33 -35.13
C ALA A 105 1.33 -7.87 -35.87
N PRO A 106 1.98 -8.90 -35.31
CA PRO A 106 2.14 -10.09 -36.13
C PRO A 106 1.70 -11.33 -35.37
N ALA A 107 0.74 -12.02 -35.98
CA ALA A 107 0.61 -13.44 -35.83
C ALA A 107 1.89 -14.15 -36.32
N ALA A 108 2.00 -15.42 -35.91
CA ALA A 108 2.92 -16.47 -36.38
C ALA A 108 4.15 -16.73 -35.49
N SER A 109 4.05 -17.80 -34.70
CA SER A 109 5.11 -18.81 -34.65
C SER A 109 5.48 -19.23 -36.08
N PRO A 110 6.76 -19.50 -36.37
CA PRO A 110 7.14 -20.90 -36.41
C PRO A 110 8.50 -21.18 -35.76
N ALA A 111 8.70 -22.47 -35.53
CA ALA A 111 9.89 -23.11 -35.02
C ALA A 111 11.12 -22.94 -35.92
N ASP A 112 12.27 -23.26 -35.31
CA ASP A 112 13.57 -23.59 -35.91
C ASP A 112 14.28 -22.49 -36.73
N GLU A 113 15.37 -21.96 -36.19
CA GLU A 113 16.73 -22.45 -36.46
C GLU A 113 17.75 -21.31 -36.15
N LYS A 114 18.61 -21.54 -35.14
CA LYS A 114 19.78 -20.70 -34.76
C LYS A 114 19.46 -19.30 -34.19
N ASP A 115 18.90 -19.28 -32.98
CA ASP A 115 19.09 -18.12 -32.09
C ASP A 115 20.53 -18.14 -31.55
N PRO A 116 21.43 -17.20 -31.95
CA PRO A 116 22.81 -17.16 -31.48
C PRO A 116 22.90 -16.85 -29.97
N HIS A 117 21.80 -16.43 -29.35
CA HIS A 117 21.70 -16.16 -27.92
C HIS A 117 21.00 -17.29 -27.15
N ALA A 118 20.62 -18.40 -27.80
CA ALA A 118 20.04 -19.56 -27.10
C ALA A 118 21.04 -20.16 -26.09
N ALA A 119 22.33 -20.24 -26.44
CA ALA A 119 23.37 -20.72 -25.54
C ALA A 119 23.57 -19.78 -24.34
N ALA A 120 23.56 -18.46 -24.56
CA ALA A 120 23.66 -17.47 -23.48
C ALA A 120 22.45 -17.51 -22.53
N ARG A 121 21.23 -17.75 -23.08
CA ARG A 121 20.03 -17.94 -22.26
C ARG A 121 20.04 -19.24 -21.47
N ALA A 122 20.49 -20.34 -22.07
CA ALA A 122 20.64 -21.61 -21.37
C ALA A 122 21.66 -21.51 -20.22
N GLN A 123 22.72 -20.73 -20.39
CA GLN A 123 23.72 -20.48 -19.35
C GLN A 123 23.26 -19.50 -18.27
N ALA A 124 22.35 -18.58 -18.57
CA ALA A 124 21.76 -17.67 -17.60
C ALA A 124 20.63 -18.30 -16.76
N LEU A 125 20.03 -19.40 -17.25
CA LEU A 125 19.10 -20.25 -16.51
C LEU A 125 19.83 -21.36 -15.73
N GLU A 126 20.96 -21.01 -15.09
CA GLU A 126 21.45 -21.83 -13.98
C GLU A 126 20.25 -22.02 -13.02
N PRO A 127 19.85 -23.28 -12.71
CA PRO A 127 18.73 -23.54 -11.83
C PRO A 127 19.07 -22.89 -10.51
N ALA A 128 18.31 -21.87 -10.11
CA ALA A 128 18.49 -21.18 -8.85
C ALA A 128 18.67 -22.25 -7.77
N GLY A 129 19.93 -22.38 -7.31
CA GLY A 129 20.38 -23.48 -6.47
C GLY A 129 19.40 -23.63 -5.34
N GLY A 130 18.78 -24.81 -5.27
CA GLY A 130 17.56 -25.02 -4.52
C GLY A 130 17.73 -24.63 -3.06
N ASP A 131 17.24 -23.44 -2.70
CA ASP A 131 16.86 -23.14 -1.33
C ASP A 131 15.89 -21.95 -1.21
N LEU A 132 14.83 -21.98 -2.01
CA LEU A 132 13.65 -21.16 -1.70
C LEU A 132 12.95 -21.60 -0.40
N GLY A 133 13.31 -22.77 0.16
CA GLY A 133 12.81 -23.26 1.42
C GLY A 133 13.33 -22.48 2.63
N LEU A 134 14.62 -22.11 2.63
CA LEU A 134 15.23 -21.29 3.69
C LEU A 134 14.73 -19.84 3.73
N LEU A 135 14.14 -19.34 2.65
CA LEU A 135 13.63 -17.95 2.60
C LEU A 135 12.20 -17.80 3.13
N ILE A 136 11.48 -18.91 3.34
CA ILE A 136 10.11 -18.88 3.83
C ILE A 136 10.14 -19.12 5.34
N ASP A 137 9.88 -18.07 6.11
CA ASP A 137 9.75 -18.18 7.57
C ASP A 137 8.66 -19.20 7.95
N ASP A 138 8.85 -19.89 9.08
CA ASP A 138 7.88 -20.86 9.64
C ASP A 138 6.47 -20.27 9.77
N GLU A 139 6.38 -18.97 10.08
CA GLU A 139 5.10 -18.26 10.19
C GLU A 139 4.39 -18.15 8.83
N THR A 140 5.16 -17.90 7.76
CA THR A 140 4.66 -17.80 6.39
C THR A 140 4.17 -19.16 5.90
N GLU A 141 4.90 -20.24 6.19
CA GLU A 141 4.47 -21.59 5.86
C GLU A 141 3.19 -21.99 6.62
N LYS A 142 3.07 -21.61 7.90
CA LYS A 142 1.86 -21.82 8.69
C LYS A 142 0.65 -21.08 8.10
N ARG A 143 0.82 -19.82 7.69
CA ARG A 143 -0.23 -19.02 7.04
C ARG A 143 -0.65 -19.66 5.71
N PHE A 144 0.31 -20.14 4.92
CA PHE A 144 0.05 -20.83 3.66
C PHE A 144 -0.74 -22.13 3.86
N LYS A 145 -0.34 -22.99 4.81
CA LYS A 145 -1.06 -24.22 5.16
C LYS A 145 -2.49 -23.92 5.65
N ALA A 146 -2.67 -22.87 6.45
CA ALA A 146 -4.00 -22.44 6.89
C ALA A 146 -4.87 -21.97 5.72
N LEU A 147 -4.30 -21.23 4.76
CA LEU A 147 -4.99 -20.79 3.56
C LEU A 147 -5.40 -21.96 2.66
N GLN A 148 -4.49 -22.91 2.42
CA GLN A 148 -4.79 -24.13 1.65
C GLN A 148 -5.93 -24.94 2.27
N LYS A 149 -5.95 -25.07 3.61
CA LYS A 149 -7.05 -25.72 4.32
C LYS A 149 -8.38 -25.00 4.10
N LYS A 150 -8.41 -23.67 4.28
CA LYS A 150 -9.61 -22.85 4.04
C LYS A 150 -10.15 -23.01 2.62
N LEU A 151 -9.28 -23.01 1.61
CA LEU A 151 -9.69 -23.21 0.21
C LEU A 151 -10.33 -24.58 -0.02
N ARG A 152 -9.78 -25.64 0.59
CA ARG A 152 -10.36 -26.98 0.51
C ARG A 152 -11.73 -27.05 1.19
N ASP A 153 -11.88 -26.41 2.35
CA ASP A 153 -13.14 -26.39 3.09
C ASP A 153 -14.23 -25.59 2.34
N ILE A 154 -13.88 -24.44 1.75
CA ILE A 154 -14.80 -23.66 0.89
C ILE A 154 -15.25 -24.48 -0.33
N GLY A 155 -14.32 -25.22 -0.96
CA GLY A 155 -14.66 -26.11 -2.08
C GLY A 155 -15.68 -27.18 -1.71
N LYS A 156 -15.54 -27.79 -0.52
CA LYS A 156 -16.51 -28.76 0.01
C LYS A 156 -17.86 -28.13 0.32
N LEU A 157 -17.87 -26.94 0.92
CA LEU A 157 -19.10 -26.24 1.28
C LEU A 157 -19.92 -25.93 0.03
N ARG A 158 -19.28 -25.44 -1.04
CA ARG A 158 -19.95 -25.21 -2.33
C ARG A 158 -20.52 -26.48 -2.95
N GLN A 159 -19.80 -27.60 -2.87
CA GLN A 159 -20.32 -28.89 -3.33
C GLN A 159 -21.55 -29.32 -2.52
N GLN A 160 -21.51 -29.13 -1.21
CA GLN A 160 -22.63 -29.45 -0.33
C GLN A 160 -23.85 -28.55 -0.60
N GLU A 161 -23.65 -27.24 -0.76
CA GLU A 161 -24.71 -26.30 -1.14
C GLU A 161 -25.34 -26.65 -2.50
N THR A 162 -24.52 -27.10 -3.46
CA THR A 162 -25.00 -27.55 -4.76
C THR A 162 -25.86 -28.81 -4.64
N LEU A 163 -25.44 -29.77 -3.82
CA LEU A 163 -26.22 -31.00 -3.55
C LEU A 163 -27.53 -30.69 -2.82
N ASP A 164 -27.49 -29.83 -1.79
CA ASP A 164 -28.68 -29.44 -1.01
C ASP A 164 -29.70 -28.71 -1.88
N LYS A 165 -29.23 -27.81 -2.77
CA LYS A 165 -30.08 -27.15 -3.76
C LYS A 165 -30.75 -28.15 -4.71
N LEU A 166 -30.00 -29.14 -5.20
CA LEU A 166 -30.52 -30.16 -6.10
C LEU A 166 -31.55 -31.09 -5.43
N GLN A 167 -31.45 -31.27 -4.11
CA GLN A 167 -32.44 -32.00 -3.33
C GLN A 167 -33.70 -31.17 -3.09
N LYS A 168 -33.57 -29.87 -2.83
CA LYS A 168 -34.72 -28.94 -2.70
C LYS A 168 -35.52 -28.84 -3.98
N ASP A 169 -34.85 -28.76 -5.14
CA ASP A 169 -35.53 -28.69 -6.45
C ASP A 169 -36.28 -29.99 -6.83
N LYS A 170 -36.05 -31.10 -6.10
CA LYS A 170 -36.72 -32.39 -6.33
C LYS A 170 -37.97 -32.61 -5.46
N LEU A 171 -38.20 -31.79 -4.44
CA LEU A 171 -39.43 -31.83 -3.62
C LEU A 171 -40.47 -30.86 -4.18
#